data_AF-A0A183HUG1-F1
#
_entry.id   AF-A0A183HUG1-F1
#
_cell.length_a   1.000
_cell.length_b   1.000
_cell.length_c   1.000
_cell.angle_alpha   90.00
_cell.angle_beta   90.00
_cell.angle_gamma   90.00
#
_symmetry.space_group_name_H-M   'P 1'
#
loop_
_entity.id
_entity.type
_entity.pdbx_description
1 polymer ?
#
loop_
_entity_poly.entity_id
_entity_poly.type
_entity_poly.pdbx_seq_one_letter_code
_entity_poly.pdbx_strand_id
1 'polypeptide(L)'
;MEELSIRPEFLNICFWYIPPKIRNLEKAERNARLEKIAPKIKAKMMERGTTMVGYQPDKQRPNFFRMIVSNPAITKEDLDFLVKEIVNIGDEL
;
A
#
# COMPACT_ATOMS: atom_id res chain seq x y z
N MET A 1 3.80 11.96 2.72
CA MET A 1 3.09 11.72 3.99
C MET A 1 2.10 10.60 3.75
N GLU A 2 2.37 9.43 4.34
CA GLU A 2 1.52 8.25 4.30
C GLU A 2 0.35 8.47 5.28
N GLU A 3 -0.89 8.32 4.80
CA GLU A 3 -2.07 8.48 5.63
C GLU A 3 -2.39 7.12 6.26
N LEU A 4 -2.04 6.94 7.54
CA LEU A 4 -2.32 5.72 8.28
C LEU A 4 -3.84 5.59 8.48
N SER A 5 -4.45 4.54 7.93
CA SER A 5 -5.91 4.40 7.87
C SER A 5 -6.55 4.22 9.25
N ILE A 6 -5.83 3.54 10.16
CA ILE A 6 -6.25 3.21 11.53
C ILE A 6 -4.98 3.04 12.38
N ARG A 7 -4.98 3.53 13.62
CA ARG A 7 -3.88 3.25 14.56
C ARG A 7 -3.82 1.74 14.81
N PRO A 8 -2.67 1.07 14.59
CA PRO A 8 -2.59 -0.38 14.76
C PRO A 8 -2.72 -0.73 16.25
N GLU A 9 -3.73 -1.54 16.58
CA GLU A 9 -3.90 -2.13 17.93
C GLU A 9 -3.14 -3.46 18.07
N PHE A 10 -2.66 -4.01 16.96
CA PHE A 10 -1.96 -5.29 16.87
C PHE A 10 -1.02 -5.31 15.67
N LEU A 11 -0.57 -6.49 15.24
CA LEU A 11 0.39 -6.69 14.14
C LEU A 11 -0.10 -6.28 12.73
N ASN A 12 -1.33 -5.78 12.61
CA ASN A 12 -1.94 -5.36 11.34
C ASN A 12 -1.74 -3.86 11.11
N ILE A 13 -1.03 -3.50 10.05
CA ILE A 13 -0.79 -2.12 9.64
C ILE A 13 -1.53 -1.88 8.33
N CYS A 14 -2.51 -0.97 8.36
CA CYS A 14 -3.37 -0.63 7.22
C CYS A 14 -3.05 0.77 6.70
N PHE A 15 -2.71 0.88 5.41
CA PHE A 15 -2.29 2.15 4.81
C PHE A 15 -2.64 2.25 3.32
N TRP A 16 -2.76 3.49 2.83
CA TRP A 16 -2.81 3.79 1.40
C TRP A 16 -1.48 4.34 0.92
N TYR A 17 -1.02 3.87 -0.23
CA TYR A 17 0.01 4.56 -1.00
C TYR A 17 -0.65 5.60 -1.90
N ILE A 18 -0.29 6.87 -1.75
CA ILE A 18 -0.80 7.98 -2.56
C ILE A 18 0.34 8.50 -3.46
N PRO A 19 0.37 8.12 -4.75
CA PRO A 19 1.34 8.63 -5.71
C PRO A 19 1.34 10.16 -5.77
N PRO A 20 2.50 10.82 -5.94
CA PRO A 20 2.59 12.28 -6.03
C PRO A 20 1.62 12.90 -7.03
N LYS A 21 1.43 12.24 -8.19
CA LYS A 21 0.56 12.67 -9.30
C LYS A 21 -0.91 12.84 -8.91
N ILE A 22 -1.38 12.19 -7.84
CA ILE A 22 -2.80 12.21 -7.43
C ILE A 22 -3.05 12.87 -6.07
N ARG A 23 -2.01 13.36 -5.38
CA ARG A 23 -2.13 13.96 -4.03
C ARG A 23 -3.00 15.21 -4.01
N ASN A 24 -2.95 16.00 -5.08
CA ASN A 24 -3.64 17.29 -5.21
C ASN A 24 -5.01 17.17 -5.88
N LEU A 25 -5.51 15.95 -6.14
CA LEU A 25 -6.82 15.74 -6.72
C LEU A 25 -7.93 15.82 -5.66
N GLU A 26 -9.12 16.17 -6.13
CA GLU A 26 -10.34 16.12 -5.35
C GLU A 26 -10.57 14.73 -4.75
N LYS A 27 -11.13 14.67 -3.54
CA LYS A 27 -11.24 13.44 -2.74
C LYS A 27 -11.91 12.30 -3.50
N ALA A 28 -12.98 12.58 -4.24
CA ALA A 28 -13.73 11.59 -4.99
C ALA A 28 -12.88 10.98 -6.13
N GLU A 29 -12.19 11.83 -6.90
CA GLU A 29 -11.31 11.38 -7.98
C GLU A 29 -10.09 10.64 -7.43
N ARG A 30 -9.49 11.16 -6.36
CA ARG A 30 -8.39 10.51 -5.65
C ARG A 30 -8.77 9.10 -5.20
N ASN A 31 -9.93 8.93 -4.58
CA ASN A 31 -10.42 7.62 -4.13
C ASN A 31 -10.67 6.66 -5.31
N ALA A 32 -11.29 7.14 -6.40
CA ALA A 32 -11.51 6.33 -7.60
C ALA A 32 -10.19 5.86 -8.26
N ARG A 33 -9.13 6.68 -8.19
CA ARG A 33 -7.79 6.29 -8.65
C ARG A 33 -7.11 5.31 -7.69
N LEU A 34 -7.17 5.57 -6.37
CA LEU A 34 -6.60 4.70 -5.33
C LEU A 34 -7.16 3.27 -5.40
N GLU A 35 -8.46 3.15 -5.66
CA GLU A 35 -9.13 1.86 -5.87
C GLU A 35 -8.44 0.99 -6.92
N LYS A 36 -7.88 1.62 -7.97
CA LYS A 36 -7.21 0.92 -9.07
C LYS A 36 -5.70 0.75 -8.85
N ILE A 37 -5.08 1.61 -8.03
CA ILE A 37 -3.63 1.63 -7.83
C ILE A 37 -3.18 0.44 -6.97
N ALA A 38 -3.85 0.15 -5.86
CA ALA A 38 -3.47 -0.94 -4.97
C ALA A 38 -3.40 -2.32 -5.67
N PRO A 39 -4.40 -2.73 -6.48
CA PRO A 39 -4.34 -3.97 -7.26
C PRO A 39 -3.19 -3.99 -8.28
N LYS A 40 -2.90 -2.86 -8.94
CA LYS A 40 -1.81 -2.74 -9.92
C LYS A 40 -0.44 -2.90 -9.27
N ILE A 41 -0.23 -2.24 -8.14
CA ILE A 41 1.02 -2.36 -7.36
C ILE A 41 1.20 -3.82 -6.91
N LYS A 42 0.15 -4.46 -6.38
CA LYS A 42 0.20 -5.88 -6.01
C LYS A 42 0.55 -6.76 -7.21
N ALA A 43 -0.07 -6.55 -8.37
CA ALA A 43 0.22 -7.35 -9.57
C ALA A 43 1.69 -7.23 -9.98
N LYS A 44 2.24 -6.00 -10.02
CA LYS A 44 3.65 -5.75 -10.33
C LYS A 44 4.60 -6.34 -9.29
N MET A 45 4.23 -6.26 -8.02
CA MET A 45 4.99 -6.87 -6.93
C MET A 45 5.03 -8.41 -7.06
N MET A 46 3.91 -9.03 -7.44
CA MET A 46 3.86 -10.48 -7.74
C MET A 46 4.72 -10.84 -8.96
N GLU A 47 4.72 -10.02 -10.02
CA GLU A 47 5.56 -10.24 -11.21
C GLU A 47 7.06 -10.17 -10.87
N ARG A 48 7.46 -9.26 -9.98
CA ARG A 48 8.87 -9.11 -9.55
C ARG A 48 9.31 -10.20 -8.58
N GLY A 49 8.39 -10.75 -7.79
CA GLY A 49 8.67 -11.82 -6.82
C GLY A 49 9.58 -11.41 -5.65
N THR A 50 9.79 -10.12 -5.43
CA THR A 50 10.73 -9.58 -4.42
C THR A 50 10.11 -9.47 -3.03
N THR A 51 8.81 -9.18 -2.94
CA THR A 51 8.05 -9.13 -1.68
C THR A 51 6.57 -9.31 -1.97
N MET A 52 5.72 -9.44 -0.95
CA MET A 52 4.27 -9.54 -1.11
C MET A 52 3.53 -8.87 0.04
N VAL A 53 2.55 -8.03 -0.29
CA VAL A 53 1.60 -7.47 0.67
C VAL A 53 0.16 -7.68 0.18
N GLY A 54 -0.74 -7.96 1.12
CA GLY A 54 -2.17 -8.05 0.82
C GLY A 54 -2.78 -6.65 0.62
N TYR A 55 -3.84 -6.58 -0.19
CA TYR A 55 -4.77 -5.45 -0.16
C TYR A 55 -6.17 -5.96 0.17
N GLN A 56 -7.01 -5.10 0.72
CA GLN A 56 -8.41 -5.44 1.03
C GLN A 56 -9.37 -4.47 0.33
N PRO A 57 -10.39 -5.00 -0.38
CA PRO A 57 -11.51 -4.19 -0.83
C PRO A 57 -12.43 -3.85 0.34
N ASP A 58 -12.81 -2.59 0.43
CA ASP A 58 -13.81 -2.08 1.36
C ASP A 58 -14.93 -1.41 0.56
N LYS A 59 -16.18 -1.61 0.99
CA LYS A 59 -17.35 -1.02 0.32
C LYS A 59 -17.41 0.49 0.49
N GLN A 60 -16.79 1.04 1.54
CA GLN A 60 -16.86 2.47 1.86
C GLN A 60 -15.55 3.22 1.63
N ARG A 61 -14.45 2.50 1.38
CA ARG A 61 -13.10 3.07 1.27
C ARG A 61 -12.38 2.46 0.08
N PRO A 62 -11.49 3.21 -0.59
CA PRO A 62 -10.69 2.64 -1.67
C PRO A 62 -9.77 1.53 -1.16
N ASN A 63 -9.41 0.59 -2.03
CA ASN A 63 -8.47 -0.50 -1.75
C ASN A 63 -7.23 0.03 -0.99
N PHE A 64 -6.93 -0.60 0.15
CA PHE A 64 -5.77 -0.28 0.99
C PHE A 64 -4.89 -1.52 1.17
N PHE A 65 -3.61 -1.28 1.46
CA PHE A 65 -2.68 -2.34 1.82
C PHE A 65 -2.86 -2.74 3.28
N ARG A 66 -2.80 -4.04 3.55
CA ARG A 66 -2.79 -4.61 4.88
C ARG A 66 -1.51 -5.42 5.04
N MET A 67 -0.57 -4.86 5.78
CA MET A 67 0.66 -5.53 6.18
C MET A 67 0.46 -6.21 7.53
N ILE A 68 0.94 -7.45 7.65
CA ILE A 68 0.89 -8.23 8.88
C ILE A 68 2.32 -8.58 9.29
N VAL A 69 2.76 -8.06 10.43
CA VAL A 69 4.11 -8.32 10.95
C VAL A 69 4.04 -9.47 11.94
N SER A 70 3.95 -10.71 11.45
CA SER A 70 3.86 -11.91 12.31
C SER A 70 5.13 -12.74 12.35
N ASN A 71 6.02 -12.57 11.38
CA ASN A 71 7.26 -13.33 11.30
C ASN A 71 8.34 -12.70 12.20
N PRO A 72 8.85 -13.41 13.23
CA PRO A 72 9.88 -12.86 14.13
C PRO A 72 11.22 -12.61 13.44
N ALA A 73 11.44 -13.15 12.24
CA ALA A 73 12.63 -12.87 11.45
C ALA A 73 12.55 -11.54 10.67
N ILE A 74 11.41 -10.84 10.68
CA ILE A 74 11.29 -9.53 10.02
C ILE A 74 12.18 -8.53 10.73
N THR A 75 13.07 -7.92 9.95
CA THR A 75 13.93 -6.84 10.36
C THR A 75 13.33 -5.49 9.98
N LYS A 76 13.93 -4.40 10.47
CA LYS A 76 13.53 -3.05 10.06
C LYS A 76 13.81 -2.86 8.56
N GLU A 77 14.92 -3.39 8.09
CA GLU A 77 15.38 -3.30 6.71
C GLU A 77 14.39 -3.96 5.73
N ASP A 78 13.74 -5.06 6.13
CA ASP A 78 12.68 -5.69 5.33
C ASP A 78 11.46 -4.78 5.17
N LEU A 79 11.08 -4.07 6.23
CA LEU A 79 9.97 -3.11 6.20
C LEU A 79 10.32 -1.88 5.36
N ASP A 80 11.55 -1.37 5.52
CA ASP A 80 12.08 -0.26 4.71
C ASP A 80 12.11 -0.65 3.22
N PHE A 81 12.52 -1.88 2.91
CA PHE A 81 12.48 -2.43 1.54
C PHE A 81 11.05 -2.50 1.00
N LEU A 82 10.10 -3.01 1.78
CA LEU A 82 8.70 -3.12 1.36
C LEU A 82 8.10 -1.76 1.01
N VAL A 83 8.31 -0.75 1.85
CA VAL A 83 7.83 0.61 1.58
C VAL A 83 8.49 1.17 0.31
N LYS A 84 9.81 1.01 0.19
CA LYS A 84 10.56 1.46 -1.00
C LYS A 84 10.06 0.79 -2.28
N GLU A 85 9.77 -0.50 -2.23
CA GLU A 85 9.30 -1.24 -3.39
C GLU A 85 7.90 -0.80 -3.83
N ILE A 86 7.00 -0.51 -2.88
CA ILE A 86 5.68 0.08 -3.17
C ILE A 86 5.84 1.44 -3.86
N VAL A 87 6.76 2.29 -3.38
CA VAL A 87 7.04 3.60 -3.98
C VAL A 87 7.58 3.44 -5.41
N ASN A 88 8.59 2.59 -5.60
CA ASN A 88 9.21 2.35 -6.91
C ASN A 88 8.18 1.88 -7.94
N ILE A 89 7.40 0.85 -7.61
CA ILE A 89 6.33 0.35 -8.48
C ILE A 89 5.28 1.45 -8.72
N GLY A 90 4.96 2.20 -7.68
CA GLY A 90 4.01 3.30 -7.74
C GLY A 90 4.42 4.45 -8.67
N ASP A 91 5.72 4.72 -8.79
CA ASP A 91 6.28 5.77 -9.66
C ASP A 91 6.34 5.34 -11.14
N GLU A 92 6.46 4.03 -11.40
CA GLU A 92 6.37 3.44 -12.75
C GLU A 92 4.94 3.42 -13.32
N LEU A 93 3.92 3.56 -12.46
CA LEU A 93 2.49 3.61 -12.83
C LEU A 93 2.01 5.02 -13.23
#